data_AF-A0A839S5F3-F1
#
_entry.id   AF-A0A839S5F3-F1
#
_cell.length_a   1.000
_cell.length_b   1.000
_cell.length_c   1.000
_cell.angle_alpha   90.00
_cell.angle_beta   90.00
_cell.angle_gamma   90.00
#
_symmetry.space_group_name_H-M   'P 1'
#
loop_
_entity.id
_entity.type
_entity.pdbx_description
1 polymer ?
#
loop_
_entity_poly.entity_id
_entity_poly.type
_entity_poly.pdbx_seq_one_letter_code
_entity_poly.pdbx_strand_id
1 'polypeptide(L)'
;MLCVVGACYVALGVAGMASGPGRVLVFSSGLLLDLVRAGVGLLCLTALHPRASATAIGWFLTVGFTALVAYGVPAAIATDRVDVDHVLPISWADNVLHLATALVGFAVAITRYRVRDVVSPGQ
;
A
#
# COMPACT_ATOMS: atom_id res chain seq x y z
N MET A 1 8.42 4.66 10.27
CA MET A 1 7.92 4.84 8.89
C MET A 1 6.83 3.83 8.54
N LEU A 2 7.12 2.52 8.55
CA LEU A 2 6.10 1.48 8.27
C LEU A 2 4.85 1.58 9.16
N CYS A 3 5.00 1.80 10.46
CA CYS A 3 3.85 1.91 11.37
C CYS A 3 2.96 3.13 11.08
N VAL A 4 3.54 4.24 10.60
CA VAL A 4 2.77 5.44 10.23
C VAL A 4 1.95 5.15 8.98
N VAL A 5 2.57 4.54 7.95
CA VAL A 5 1.85 4.07 6.77
C VAL A 5 0.75 3.07 7.17
N GLY A 6 1.08 2.13 8.05
CA GLY A 6 0.14 1.15 8.57
C GLY A 6 -1.09 1.79 9.23
N ALA A 7 -0.87 2.74 10.13
CA ALA A 7 -1.95 3.48 10.79
C ALA A 7 -2.83 4.25 9.80
N CYS A 8 -2.23 4.94 8.82
CA CYS A 8 -2.99 5.63 7.76
C CYS A 8 -3.85 4.66 6.94
N TYR A 9 -3.30 3.51 6.56
CA TYR A 9 -4.01 2.48 5.78
C TYR A 9 -5.16 1.85 6.58
N VAL A 10 -4.94 1.53 7.86
CA VAL A 10 -6.03 1.05 8.74
C VAL A 10 -7.11 2.12 8.88
N ALA A 11 -6.74 3.37 9.15
CA ALA A 11 -7.72 4.45 9.33
C ALA A 11 -8.58 4.65 8.07
N LEU A 12 -7.95 4.69 6.89
CA LEU A 12 -8.67 4.82 5.63
C LEU A 12 -9.56 3.61 5.34
N GLY A 13 -9.10 2.38 5.56
CA GLY A 13 -9.90 1.18 5.35
C GLY A 13 -11.09 1.09 6.31
N VAL A 14 -10.89 1.40 7.60
CA VAL A 14 -11.98 1.45 8.58
C VAL A 14 -12.98 2.55 8.25
N ALA A 15 -12.51 3.75 7.86
CA ALA A 15 -13.38 4.84 7.45
C ALA A 15 -14.18 4.49 6.18
N GLY A 16 -13.57 3.81 5.20
CA GLY A 16 -14.25 3.33 3.99
C GLY A 16 -15.36 2.32 4.30
N MET A 17 -15.04 1.30 5.10
CA MET A 17 -16.04 0.33 5.55
C MET A 17 -17.20 0.98 6.33
N ALA A 18 -16.91 1.98 7.16
CA ALA A 18 -17.92 2.70 7.93
C ALA A 18 -18.79 3.65 7.07
N SER A 19 -18.22 4.22 6.01
CA SER A 19 -18.89 5.20 5.14
C SER A 19 -19.67 4.56 3.99
N GLY A 20 -19.31 3.31 3.62
CA GLY A 20 -19.90 2.60 2.49
C GLY A 20 -19.28 2.94 1.13
N PRO A 21 -19.81 2.38 0.04
CA PRO A 21 -19.28 2.56 -1.30
C PRO A 21 -19.36 4.03 -1.75
N GLY A 22 -18.31 4.52 -2.43
CA GLY A 22 -18.24 5.90 -2.90
C GLY A 22 -16.85 6.48 -2.72
N ARG A 23 -16.70 7.47 -1.82
CA ARG A 23 -15.42 8.11 -1.53
C ARG A 23 -15.26 8.39 -0.04
N VAL A 24 -14.04 8.19 0.44
CA VAL A 24 -13.59 8.69 1.74
C VAL A 24 -12.49 9.71 1.50
N LEU A 25 -12.77 10.97 1.87
CA LEU A 25 -11.97 12.13 1.48
C LEU A 25 -11.88 12.23 -0.05
N VAL A 26 -10.69 11.98 -0.61
CA VAL A 26 -10.42 11.97 -2.06
C VAL A 26 -10.25 10.57 -2.63
N PHE A 27 -10.18 9.56 -1.75
CA PHE A 27 -9.91 8.17 -2.11
C PHE A 27 -11.20 7.45 -2.47
N SER A 28 -11.11 6.53 -3.41
CA SER A 28 -12.22 5.63 -3.67
C SER A 28 -12.48 4.74 -2.46
N SER A 29 -13.76 4.45 -2.25
CA SER A 29 -14.28 3.62 -1.16
C SER A 29 -15.11 2.49 -1.75
N GLY A 30 -14.90 1.28 -1.26
CA GLY A 30 -15.53 0.07 -1.74
C GLY A 30 -15.05 -1.10 -0.89
N LEU A 31 -15.98 -2.01 -0.55
CA LEU A 31 -15.75 -3.04 0.47
C LEU A 31 -14.41 -3.79 0.29
N LEU A 32 -14.12 -4.26 -0.93
CA LEU A 32 -12.89 -4.99 -1.22
C LEU A 32 -11.64 -4.10 -1.08
N LEU A 33 -11.67 -2.88 -1.64
CA LEU A 33 -10.56 -1.93 -1.57
C LEU A 33 -10.25 -1.57 -0.12
N ASP A 34 -11.27 -1.32 0.70
CA ASP A 34 -11.14 -0.93 2.09
C ASP A 34 -10.65 -2.09 2.98
N LEU A 35 -11.10 -3.31 2.69
CA LEU A 35 -10.61 -4.52 3.35
C LEU A 35 -9.11 -4.75 3.04
N VAL A 36 -8.72 -4.61 1.78
CA VAL A 36 -7.30 -4.69 1.37
C VAL A 36 -6.50 -3.60 2.06
N ARG A 37 -7.02 -2.37 2.13
CA ARG A 37 -6.35 -1.25 2.78
C ARG A 37 -6.14 -1.51 4.27
N ALA A 38 -7.16 -2.01 4.97
CA ALA A 38 -7.05 -2.40 6.37
C ALA A 38 -6.04 -3.55 6.56
N GLY A 39 -6.08 -4.59 5.71
CA GLY A 39 -5.16 -5.72 5.77
C GLY A 39 -3.70 -5.34 5.57
N VAL A 40 -3.40 -4.49 4.58
CA VAL A 40 -2.05 -3.93 4.39
C VAL A 40 -1.64 -3.07 5.58
N GLY A 41 -2.58 -2.28 6.11
CA GLY A 41 -2.34 -1.48 7.30
C GLY A 41 -1.90 -2.32 8.49
N LEU A 42 -2.63 -3.42 8.75
CA LEU A 42 -2.28 -4.39 9.79
C LEU A 42 -0.94 -5.08 9.53
N LEU A 43 -0.66 -5.49 8.29
CA LEU A 43 0.65 -6.05 7.93
C LEU A 43 1.78 -5.06 8.28
N CYS A 44 1.63 -3.78 7.98
CA CYS A 44 2.63 -2.77 8.33
C CYS A 44 2.78 -2.60 9.86
N LEU A 45 1.70 -2.75 10.63
CA LEU A 45 1.77 -2.72 12.09
C LEU A 45 2.51 -3.94 12.68
N THR A 46 2.55 -5.09 11.99
CA THR A 46 3.38 -6.23 12.42
C THR A 46 4.87 -5.89 12.45
N ALA A 47 5.32 -4.84 11.74
CA ALA A 47 6.70 -4.34 11.82
C ALA A 47 7.09 -3.81 13.22
N LEU A 48 6.13 -3.62 14.13
CA LEU A 48 6.39 -3.35 15.56
C LEU A 48 6.92 -4.60 16.29
N HIS A 49 6.67 -5.78 15.75
CA HIS A 49 7.06 -7.03 16.39
C HIS A 49 8.55 -7.32 16.12
N PRO A 50 9.36 -7.66 17.16
CA PRO A 50 10.81 -7.85 17.02
C PRO A 50 11.21 -9.01 16.10
N ARG A 51 10.27 -9.92 15.78
CA ARG A 51 10.49 -11.04 14.85
C ARG A 51 10.11 -10.73 13.40
N ALA A 52 9.49 -9.58 13.13
CA ALA A 52 9.05 -9.24 11.79
C ALA A 52 10.22 -8.70 10.95
N SER A 53 10.41 -9.25 9.75
CA SER A 53 11.41 -8.74 8.81
C SER A 53 10.89 -7.48 8.13
N ALA A 54 11.32 -6.31 8.62
CA ALA A 54 11.01 -5.02 8.00
C ALA A 54 11.47 -4.95 6.53
N THR A 55 12.54 -5.67 6.16
CA THR A 55 13.01 -5.78 4.78
C THR A 55 12.02 -6.54 3.90
N ALA A 56 11.48 -7.66 4.38
CA ALA A 56 10.48 -8.44 3.65
C ALA A 56 9.18 -7.64 3.47
N ILE A 57 8.73 -6.95 4.51
CA ILE A 57 7.57 -6.05 4.46
C ILE A 57 7.83 -4.91 3.45
N GLY A 58 9.02 -4.30 3.48
CA GLY A 58 9.40 -3.25 2.53
C GLY A 58 9.34 -3.70 1.07
N TRP A 59 9.88 -4.89 0.76
CA TRP A 59 9.78 -5.47 -0.59
C TRP A 59 8.36 -5.80 -0.99
N PHE A 60 7.57 -6.38 -0.08
CA PHE A 60 6.16 -6.66 -0.33
C PHE A 60 5.38 -5.39 -0.69
N LEU A 61 5.57 -4.32 0.08
CA LEU A 61 4.97 -3.01 -0.22
C LEU A 61 5.45 -2.47 -1.56
N THR A 62 6.75 -2.54 -1.85
CA THR A 62 7.31 -2.04 -3.11
C THR A 62 6.66 -2.73 -4.30
N VAL A 63 6.69 -4.07 -4.34
CA VAL A 63 6.21 -4.85 -5.49
C VAL A 63 4.70 -4.75 -5.59
N GLY A 64 3.98 -4.96 -4.48
CA GLY A 64 2.52 -4.93 -4.44
C GLY A 64 1.97 -3.58 -4.90
N PHE A 65 2.47 -2.48 -4.33
CA PHE A 65 1.96 -1.16 -4.70
C PHE A 65 2.41 -0.68 -6.08
N THR A 66 3.60 -1.10 -6.55
CA THR A 66 4.00 -0.84 -7.94
C THR A 66 3.05 -1.55 -8.92
N ALA A 67 2.67 -2.79 -8.63
CA ALA A 67 1.69 -3.52 -9.43
C ALA A 67 0.31 -2.82 -9.41
N LEU A 68 -0.11 -2.31 -8.25
CA LEU A 68 -1.36 -1.52 -8.14
C LEU A 68 -1.30 -0.22 -8.95
N VAL A 69 -0.16 0.47 -8.99
CA VAL A 69 0.02 1.66 -9.85
C VAL A 69 -0.02 1.27 -11.33
N ALA A 70 0.67 0.18 -11.70
CA ALA A 70 0.70 -0.31 -13.09
C ALA A 70 -0.70 -0.71 -13.59
N TYR A 71 -1.55 -1.25 -12.71
CA TYR A 71 -2.96 -1.53 -12.99
C TYR A 71 -3.82 -0.26 -12.99
N GLY A 72 -3.65 0.58 -11.97
CA GLY A 72 -4.52 1.72 -11.70
C GLY A 72 -4.32 2.91 -12.64
N VAL A 73 -3.13 3.09 -13.24
CA VAL A 73 -2.89 4.18 -14.21
C VAL A 73 -3.70 3.96 -15.50
N PRO A 74 -3.65 2.81 -16.17
CA PRO A 74 -4.55 2.51 -17.29
C PRO A 74 -6.03 2.61 -16.91
N ALA A 75 -6.42 2.08 -15.74
CA ALA A 75 -7.79 2.14 -15.27
C ALA A 75 -8.29 3.59 -15.07
N ALA A 76 -7.43 4.49 -14.59
CA ALA A 76 -7.78 5.89 -14.38
C ALA A 76 -7.74 6.75 -15.66
N ILE A 77 -7.13 6.25 -16.75
CA ILE A 77 -7.07 6.92 -18.06
C ILE A 77 -8.20 6.42 -18.98
N ALA A 78 -8.62 5.17 -18.84
CA ALA A 78 -9.73 4.61 -19.59
C ALA A 78 -10.99 5.47 -19.40
N THR A 79 -11.46 6.07 -20.49
CA THR A 79 -12.63 6.98 -20.51
C THR A 79 -13.92 6.24 -20.81
N ASP A 80 -13.83 5.06 -21.40
CA ASP A 80 -14.93 4.09 -21.39
C ASP A 80 -14.97 3.42 -20.02
N ARG A 81 -16.17 3.36 -19.43
CA ARG A 81 -16.46 2.51 -18.27
C ARG A 81 -16.31 1.06 -18.68
N VAL A 82 -15.08 0.60 -18.81
CA VAL A 82 -14.78 -0.82 -18.89
C VAL A 82 -15.20 -1.39 -17.52
N ASP A 83 -15.89 -2.53 -17.50
CA ASP A 83 -16.37 -3.23 -16.28
C ASP A 83 -15.29 -3.50 -15.21
N VAL A 84 -14.02 -3.17 -15.47
CA VAL A 84 -12.95 -3.15 -14.46
C VAL A 84 -13.21 -2.20 -13.29
N ASP A 85 -14.00 -1.14 -13.48
CA ASP A 85 -14.44 -0.25 -12.39
C ASP A 85 -15.26 -0.99 -11.31
N HIS A 86 -15.86 -2.13 -11.65
CA HIS A 86 -16.66 -2.93 -10.71
C HIS A 86 -15.81 -3.73 -9.73
N VAL A 87 -14.56 -4.08 -10.08
CA VAL A 87 -13.72 -4.95 -9.24
C VAL A 87 -12.91 -4.11 -8.24
N LEU A 88 -12.25 -3.05 -8.71
CA LEU A 88 -11.47 -2.14 -7.88
C LEU A 88 -11.59 -0.71 -8.45
N PRO A 89 -12.53 0.12 -7.95
CA PRO A 89 -12.66 1.50 -8.39
C PRO A 89 -11.44 2.28 -7.89
N ILE A 90 -10.42 2.46 -8.73
CA ILE A 90 -9.16 3.13 -8.36
C ILE A 90 -9.16 4.53 -8.96
N SER A 91 -9.10 5.56 -8.10
CA SER A 91 -8.95 6.93 -8.54
C SER A 91 -7.49 7.33 -8.72
N TRP A 92 -7.24 8.48 -9.36
CA TRP A 92 -5.91 9.09 -9.40
C TRP A 92 -5.31 9.33 -8.01
N ALA A 93 -6.14 9.67 -7.01
CA ALA A 93 -5.68 9.85 -5.64
C ALA A 93 -5.14 8.53 -5.05
N ASP A 94 -5.81 7.41 -5.36
CA ASP A 94 -5.36 6.09 -4.95
C ASP A 94 -4.03 5.71 -5.62
N ASN A 95 -3.86 6.01 -6.92
CA ASN A 95 -2.59 5.78 -7.62
C ASN A 95 -1.42 6.56 -7.01
N VAL A 96 -1.62 7.82 -6.64
CA VAL A 96 -0.59 8.62 -5.98
C VAL A 96 -0.24 8.03 -4.62
N LEU A 97 -1.25 7.61 -3.84
CA LEU A 97 -1.03 6.95 -2.55
C LEU A 97 -0.27 5.63 -2.71
N HIS A 98 -0.61 4.83 -3.72
CA HIS A 98 0.06 3.58 -4.04
C HIS A 98 1.53 3.83 -4.41
N LEU A 99 1.81 4.80 -5.28
CA LEU A 99 3.18 5.14 -5.67
C LEU A 99 4.01 5.60 -4.46
N ALA A 100 3.47 6.50 -3.62
CA ALA A 100 4.14 6.93 -2.40
C ALA A 100 4.43 5.75 -1.45
N THR A 101 3.49 4.81 -1.35
CA THR A 101 3.63 3.61 -0.51
C THR A 101 4.71 2.68 -1.06
N ALA A 102 4.79 2.50 -2.39
CA ALA A 102 5.83 1.72 -3.04
C ALA A 102 7.22 2.30 -2.77
N LEU A 103 7.38 3.63 -2.88
CA LEU A 103 8.64 4.32 -2.59
C LEU A 103 9.06 4.19 -1.13
N VAL A 104 8.11 4.29 -0.18
CA VAL A 104 8.37 4.05 1.24
C VAL A 104 8.84 2.61 1.47
N GLY A 105 8.16 1.62 0.86
CA GLY A 105 8.56 0.22 0.92
C GLY A 105 10.00 0.02 0.42
N PHE A 106 10.33 0.65 -0.71
CA PHE A 106 11.63 0.52 -1.35
C PHE A 106 12.74 1.13 -0.50
N ALA A 107 12.51 2.33 0.06
CA ALA A 107 13.43 2.98 0.97
C ALA A 107 13.71 2.11 2.22
N VAL A 108 12.67 1.49 2.80
CA VAL A 108 12.83 0.58 3.95
C VAL A 108 13.61 -0.69 3.57
N ALA A 109 13.31 -1.27 2.41
CA ALA A 109 13.99 -2.47 1.93
C ALA A 109 15.50 -2.22 1.73
N ILE A 110 15.86 -1.13 1.06
CA ILE A 110 17.27 -0.80 0.76
C ILE A 110 18.05 -0.38 2.00
N THR A 111 17.49 0.48 2.85
CA THR A 111 18.21 0.98 4.05
C THR A 111 18.61 -0.15 4.98
N ARG A 112 17.78 -1.20 5.11
CA ARG A 112 18.10 -2.36 5.94
C ARG A 112 19.01 -3.38 5.25
N TYR A 113 18.96 -3.49 3.93
CA TYR A 113 19.98 -4.22 3.17
C TYR A 113 21.38 -3.65 3.43
N ARG A 114 21.52 -2.32 3.33
CA ARG A 114 22.80 -1.63 3.60
C ARG A 114 23.32 -1.86 5.02
N VAL A 115 22.46 -1.88 6.03
CA VAL A 115 22.87 -2.17 7.42
C VAL A 115 23.36 -3.61 7.58
N ARG A 116 22.73 -4.58 6.91
CA ARG A 116 23.20 -5.98 6.94
C ARG A 116 24.58 -6.15 6.31
N ASP A 117 24.81 -5.49 5.18
CA ASP A 117 26.10 -5.56 4.47
C ASP A 117 27.24 -4.89 5.26
N VAL A 118 26.96 -3.78 5.97
CA VAL A 118 27.96 -3.09 6.81
C VAL A 118 28.30 -3.87 8.08
N VAL A 119 27.34 -4.61 8.66
CA VAL A 119 27.57 -5.41 9.87
C VAL A 119 28.15 -6.80 9.55
N SER A 120 28.02 -7.26 8.29
CA SER A 120 28.56 -8.54 7.82
C SER A 120 29.54 -8.35 6.64
N PRO A 121 30.63 -7.56 6.78
CA PRO A 121 31.63 -7.43 5.73
C PRO A 121 32.43 -8.73 5.64
N GLY A 122 32.09 -9.60 4.69
CA GLY A 122 32.92 -10.75 4.30
C GLY A 122 32.85 -11.98 5.22
N GLN A 123 31.72 -12.70 5.16
CA GLN A 123 31.75 -14.16 5.35
C GLN A 123 31.82 -14.81 3.97
#